data_AF-A0A7C3Z6R9-F1
#
_entry.id   AF-A0A7C3Z6R9-F1
#
_cell.length_a   1.000
_cell.length_b   1.000
_cell.length_c   1.000
_cell.angle_alpha   90.00
_cell.angle_beta   90.00
_cell.angle_gamma   90.00
#
_symmetry.space_group_name_H-M   'P 1'
#
loop_
_entity.id
_entity.type
_entity.pdbx_description
1 polymer ?
#
loop_
_entity_poly.entity_id
_entity_poly.type
_entity_poly.pdbx_seq_one_letter_code
_entity_poly.pdbx_strand_id
1 'polypeptide(L)'
;MHLTCTRAQAIFPSEGLKLWNEKPLPLLWDCHHGDIFVLMVKGLAVEPFPGEVAAVPLTLEVSLSPYDEVLTKIETFAAHHSLPLSLWPTFPGQLQDPLVLAACHLPEARLFIFSETAVLTARATPEGNLRLSVAGAFKSRKVPCQETDLILHLERAASTRLLSFCFSLLREKR
;
A
#
# COMPACT_ATOMS: atom_id res chain seq x y z
N MET A 1 -7.42 -10.35 3.20
CA MET A 1 -8.47 -9.32 3.38
C MET A 1 -8.52 -8.43 2.14
N HIS A 2 -9.71 -8.04 1.66
CA HIS A 2 -9.86 -7.09 0.55
C HIS A 2 -10.46 -5.76 1.01
N LEU A 3 -9.79 -4.67 0.66
CA LEU A 3 -10.25 -3.29 0.81
C LEU A 3 -10.38 -2.63 -0.57
N THR A 4 -10.95 -1.43 -0.62
CA THR A 4 -11.07 -0.67 -1.86
C THR A 4 -9.97 0.38 -1.93
N CYS A 5 -9.09 0.29 -2.93
CA CYS A 5 -8.16 1.34 -3.28
C CYS A 5 -8.84 2.31 -4.24
N THR A 6 -9.17 3.51 -3.78
CA THR A 6 -9.82 4.53 -4.60
C THR A 6 -8.84 5.18 -5.57
N ARG A 7 -7.58 5.33 -5.14
CA ARG A 7 -6.49 5.88 -5.94
C ARG A 7 -5.22 5.08 -5.71
N ALA A 8 -4.61 4.62 -6.77
CA ALA A 8 -3.27 4.05 -6.82
C ALA A 8 -2.50 4.80 -7.89
N GLN A 9 -1.30 5.25 -7.55
CA GLN A 9 -0.43 5.95 -8.47
C GLN A 9 1.01 5.60 -8.15
N ALA A 10 1.80 5.26 -9.17
CA ALA A 10 3.25 5.20 -9.07
C ALA A 10 3.88 5.97 -10.23
N ILE A 11 4.92 6.75 -9.95
CA ILE A 11 5.68 7.49 -10.95
C ILE A 11 7.14 7.04 -10.85
N PHE A 12 7.69 6.58 -11.96
CA PHE A 12 9.07 6.13 -12.08
C PHE A 12 9.78 6.94 -13.18
N PRO A 13 10.33 8.13 -12.85
CA PRO A 13 10.93 9.02 -13.85
C PRO A 13 12.11 8.39 -14.60
N SER A 14 12.92 7.58 -13.92
CA SER A 14 14.06 6.87 -14.54
C SER A 14 13.64 5.89 -15.64
N GLU A 15 12.40 5.38 -15.56
CA GLU A 15 11.83 4.50 -16.56
C GLU A 15 10.92 5.25 -17.55
N GLY A 16 10.66 6.55 -17.32
CA GLY A 16 9.74 7.35 -18.12
C GLY A 16 8.30 6.83 -18.07
N LEU A 17 7.85 6.30 -16.93
CA LEU A 17 6.56 5.63 -16.80
C LEU A 17 5.76 6.09 -15.57
N LYS A 18 4.44 6.03 -15.71
CA LYS A 18 3.47 6.21 -14.64
C LYS A 18 2.50 5.03 -14.64
N LEU A 19 2.21 4.51 -13.45
CA LEU A 19 1.11 3.60 -13.21
C LEU A 19 -0.01 4.31 -12.47
N TRP A 20 -1.25 4.02 -12.81
CA TRP A 20 -2.40 4.59 -12.12
C TRP A 20 -3.68 3.77 -12.33
N ASN A 21 -4.75 4.12 -11.62
CA ASN A 21 -6.08 3.56 -11.80
C ASN A 21 -7.10 4.65 -12.15
N GLU A 22 -7.96 4.38 -13.13
CA GLU A 22 -9.09 5.28 -13.46
C GLU A 22 -10.28 5.07 -12.52
N LYS A 23 -10.49 3.82 -12.10
CA LYS A 23 -11.60 3.41 -11.23
C LYS A 23 -11.06 2.74 -9.98
N PRO A 24 -11.82 2.72 -8.87
CA PRO A 24 -11.40 2.02 -7.66
C PRO A 24 -11.04 0.56 -7.93
N LEU A 25 -9.93 0.10 -7.36
CA LEU A 25 -9.40 -1.25 -7.51
C LEU A 25 -9.46 -2.00 -6.17
N PRO A 26 -9.55 -3.33 -6.18
CA PRO A 26 -9.36 -4.11 -4.96
C PRO A 26 -7.91 -4.00 -4.49
N LEU A 27 -7.72 -3.64 -3.22
CA LEU A 27 -6.48 -3.78 -2.48
C LEU A 27 -6.53 -5.09 -1.70
N LEU A 28 -5.67 -6.04 -2.05
CA LEU A 28 -5.46 -7.24 -1.26
C LEU A 28 -4.47 -6.93 -0.14
N TRP A 29 -4.86 -7.27 1.09
CA TRP A 29 -3.96 -7.39 2.24
C TRP A 29 -3.85 -8.86 2.62
N ASP A 30 -2.68 -9.44 2.49
CA ASP A 30 -2.43 -10.87 2.71
C ASP A 30 -1.20 -11.13 3.58
N CYS A 31 -0.95 -12.39 3.94
CA CYS A 31 0.25 -12.84 4.64
C CYS A 31 0.90 -14.00 3.87
N HIS A 32 2.14 -13.79 3.42
CA HIS A 32 2.95 -14.81 2.78
C HIS A 32 3.93 -15.43 3.80
N HIS A 33 4.01 -16.76 3.81
CA HIS A 33 5.02 -17.52 4.58
C HIS A 33 5.09 -17.20 6.09
N GLY A 34 3.97 -16.77 6.68
CA GLY A 34 3.81 -16.59 8.12
C GLY A 34 4.16 -15.20 8.65
N ASP A 35 5.23 -14.56 8.16
CA ASP A 35 5.76 -13.33 8.78
C ASP A 35 5.88 -12.11 7.86
N ILE A 36 5.65 -12.28 6.56
CA ILE A 36 5.65 -11.17 5.59
C ILE A 36 4.22 -10.88 5.17
N PHE A 37 3.80 -9.65 5.41
CA PHE A 37 2.48 -9.15 5.03
C PHE A 37 2.57 -8.37 3.73
N VAL A 38 1.55 -8.51 2.89
CA VAL A 38 1.56 -8.00 1.53
C VAL A 38 0.36 -7.11 1.32
N LEU A 39 0.57 -5.87 0.87
CA LEU A 39 -0.46 -5.04 0.26
C LEU A 39 -0.27 -5.05 -1.25
N MET A 40 -1.30 -5.44 -2.00
CA MET A 40 -1.21 -5.62 -3.44
C MET A 40 -2.39 -4.96 -4.15
N VAL A 41 -2.09 -4.18 -5.18
CA VAL A 41 -3.07 -3.64 -6.14
C VAL A 41 -2.72 -4.17 -7.52
N LYS A 42 -3.70 -4.74 -8.21
CA LYS A 42 -3.57 -5.26 -9.58
C LYS A 42 -4.42 -4.45 -10.55
N GLY A 43 -4.12 -4.56 -11.84
CA GLY A 43 -4.94 -3.93 -12.89
C GLY A 43 -4.68 -2.43 -13.05
N LEU A 44 -3.45 -2.00 -12.76
CA LEU A 44 -3.01 -0.63 -13.00
C LEU A 44 -2.81 -0.39 -14.50
N ALA A 45 -3.27 0.76 -14.98
CA ALA A 45 -2.94 1.26 -16.30
C ALA A 45 -1.50 1.79 -16.31
N VAL A 46 -0.80 1.60 -17.43
CA VAL A 46 0.59 2.03 -17.63
C VAL A 46 0.60 3.10 -18.71
N GLU A 47 1.23 4.23 -18.43
CA GLU A 47 1.35 5.35 -19.37
C GLU A 47 2.78 5.87 -19.42
N PRO A 48 3.24 6.37 -20.59
CA PRO A 48 4.46 7.15 -20.68
C PRO A 48 4.38 8.41 -19.79
N PHE A 49 5.48 8.70 -19.09
CA PHE A 49 5.61 9.88 -18.24
C PHE A 49 6.91 10.62 -18.58
N PRO A 50 6.84 11.72 -19.36
CA PRO A 50 8.03 12.44 -19.82
C PRO A 50 8.58 13.45 -18.81
N GLY A 51 8.11 13.46 -17.56
CA GLY A 51 8.43 14.49 -16.57
C GLY A 51 9.54 14.12 -15.59
N GLU A 52 10.39 15.09 -15.26
CA GLU A 52 11.28 15.05 -14.09
C GLU A 52 10.54 15.61 -12.87
N VAL A 53 9.58 14.86 -12.32
CA VAL A 53 8.92 15.28 -11.08
C VAL A 53 9.61 14.61 -9.90
N ALA A 54 10.00 15.41 -8.91
CA ALA A 54 10.38 14.96 -7.56
C ALA A 54 9.15 14.44 -6.77
N ALA A 55 8.33 13.61 -7.42
CA ALA A 55 7.12 13.07 -6.82
C ALA A 55 7.49 11.99 -5.82
N VAL A 56 6.66 11.86 -4.77
CA VAL A 56 6.63 10.62 -3.99
C VAL A 56 6.32 9.50 -4.98
N PRO A 57 7.23 8.52 -5.15
CA PRO A 57 7.17 7.59 -6.27
C PRO A 57 5.94 6.70 -6.24
N LEU A 58 5.28 6.52 -5.09
CA LEU A 58 4.07 5.71 -4.98
C LEU A 58 3.10 6.27 -3.94
N THR A 59 1.82 6.37 -4.32
CA THR A 59 0.71 6.75 -3.43
C THR A 59 -0.49 5.84 -3.63
N LEU A 60 -1.06 5.34 -2.53
CA LEU A 60 -2.34 4.64 -2.49
C LEU A 60 -3.30 5.40 -1.56
N GLU A 61 -4.57 5.49 -1.93
CA GLU A 61 -5.67 5.91 -1.07
C GLU A 61 -6.63 4.74 -0.93
N VAL A 62 -6.95 4.38 0.31
CA VAL A 62 -7.72 3.21 0.68
C VAL A 62 -8.98 3.68 1.38
N SER A 63 -10.13 3.31 0.82
CA SER A 63 -11.43 3.54 1.43
C SER A 63 -11.53 2.77 2.73
N LEU A 64 -11.92 3.46 3.79
CA LEU A 64 -12.27 2.85 5.07
C LEU A 64 -13.79 2.75 5.26
N SER A 65 -14.57 3.03 4.22
CA SER A 65 -16.04 2.94 4.19
C SER A 65 -16.53 1.67 3.46
N PRO A 66 -17.63 1.03 3.91
CA PRO A 66 -18.40 1.33 5.14
C PRO A 66 -17.63 0.96 6.41
N TYR A 67 -17.65 1.85 7.42
CA TYR A 67 -16.75 1.75 8.58
C TYR A 67 -16.89 0.43 9.36
N ASP A 68 -18.12 -0.01 9.67
CA ASP A 68 -18.35 -1.24 10.43
C ASP A 68 -17.89 -2.50 9.67
N GLU A 69 -18.02 -2.51 8.34
CA GLU A 69 -17.58 -3.62 7.51
C GLU A 69 -16.05 -3.70 7.48
N VAL A 70 -15.38 -2.56 7.25
CA VAL A 70 -13.92 -2.50 7.21
C VAL A 70 -13.32 -2.83 8.59
N LEU A 71 -13.95 -2.35 9.66
CA LEU A 71 -13.56 -2.67 11.03
C LEU A 71 -13.60 -4.18 11.28
N THR A 72 -14.71 -4.83 10.93
CA THR A 72 -14.88 -6.29 11.08
C THR A 72 -13.83 -7.04 10.26
N LYS A 73 -13.52 -6.59 9.05
CA LYS A 73 -12.48 -7.17 8.19
C LYS A 73 -11.09 -7.07 8.85
N ILE A 74 -10.73 -5.91 9.42
CA ILE A 74 -9.45 -5.70 10.10
C ILE A 74 -9.34 -6.58 11.35
N GLU A 75 -10.38 -6.62 12.18
CA GLU A 75 -10.41 -7.46 13.40
C GLU A 75 -10.28 -8.94 13.06
N THR A 76 -11.03 -9.41 12.06
CA THR A 76 -10.97 -10.81 11.60
C THR A 76 -9.59 -11.16 11.06
N PHE A 77 -9.02 -10.30 10.22
CA PHE A 77 -7.68 -10.52 9.64
C PHE A 77 -6.61 -10.55 10.73
N ALA A 78 -6.65 -9.60 11.67
CA ALA A 78 -5.69 -9.54 12.76
C ALA A 78 -5.79 -10.75 13.69
N ALA A 79 -7.01 -11.17 14.05
CA ALA A 79 -7.23 -12.37 14.85
C ALA A 79 -6.71 -13.63 14.16
N HIS A 80 -7.02 -13.79 12.86
CA HIS A 80 -6.57 -14.95 12.08
C HIS A 80 -5.04 -15.07 12.01
N HIS A 81 -4.33 -13.94 11.94
CA HIS A 81 -2.87 -13.91 11.85
C HIS A 81 -2.15 -13.62 13.18
N SER A 82 -2.89 -13.65 14.31
CA SER A 82 -2.36 -13.36 15.65
C SER A 82 -1.62 -12.01 15.74
N LEU A 83 -2.18 -10.97 15.14
CA LEU A 83 -1.66 -9.61 15.18
C LEU A 83 -2.35 -8.84 16.31
N PRO A 84 -1.62 -8.38 17.34
CA PRO A 84 -2.22 -7.64 18.45
C PRO A 84 -2.64 -6.25 17.98
N LEU A 85 -3.95 -6.03 17.80
CA LEU A 85 -4.49 -4.70 17.53
C LEU A 85 -4.47 -3.87 18.81
N SER A 86 -3.96 -2.65 18.71
CA SER A 86 -3.94 -1.69 19.81
C SER A 86 -4.60 -0.38 19.38
N LEU A 87 -5.32 0.24 20.31
CA LEU A 87 -5.73 1.64 20.15
C LEU A 87 -4.54 2.54 20.49
N TRP A 88 -4.37 3.58 19.70
CA TRP A 88 -3.45 4.66 20.04
C TRP A 88 -4.13 5.58 21.07
N PRO A 89 -3.56 5.76 22.28
CA PRO A 89 -4.15 6.65 23.29
C PRO A 89 -4.29 8.10 22.81
N THR A 90 -3.38 8.50 21.92
CA THR A 90 -3.45 9.73 21.15
C THR A 90 -3.09 9.37 19.72
N PHE A 91 -3.99 9.64 18.78
CA PHE A 91 -3.76 9.28 17.38
C PHE A 91 -2.54 10.03 16.84
N PRO A 92 -1.54 9.33 16.29
CA PRO A 92 -0.26 9.95 15.97
C PRO A 92 -0.31 10.86 14.73
N GLY A 93 -1.45 10.95 14.04
CA GLY A 93 -1.66 11.73 12.81
C GLY A 93 -0.96 11.13 11.58
N GLN A 94 0.21 10.53 11.79
CA GLN A 94 0.95 9.77 10.79
C GLN A 94 1.66 8.57 11.42
N LEU A 95 1.88 7.54 10.62
CA LEU A 95 2.73 6.39 10.94
C LEU A 95 3.80 6.28 9.84
N GLN A 96 5.03 5.95 10.23
CA GLN A 96 6.11 5.68 9.29
C GLN A 96 6.77 4.35 9.62
N ASP A 97 6.95 3.51 8.61
CA ASP A 97 7.54 2.18 8.75
C ASP A 97 8.40 1.82 7.55
N PRO A 98 9.54 1.13 7.75
CA PRO A 98 10.29 0.56 6.64
C PRO A 98 9.48 -0.55 5.97
N LEU A 99 9.61 -0.63 4.65
CA LEU A 99 9.13 -1.77 3.88
C LEU A 99 10.26 -2.78 3.72
N VAL A 100 9.90 -4.07 3.71
CA VAL A 100 10.80 -5.14 3.27
C VAL A 100 11.07 -4.99 1.77
N LEU A 101 10.02 -4.66 1.01
CA LEU A 101 10.09 -4.44 -0.43
C LEU A 101 8.88 -3.61 -0.88
N ALA A 102 9.12 -2.56 -1.65
CA ALA A 102 8.12 -1.97 -2.54
C ALA A 102 8.44 -2.40 -3.96
N ALA A 103 7.47 -2.91 -4.71
CA ALA A 103 7.70 -3.41 -6.06
C ALA A 103 6.52 -3.13 -6.99
N CYS A 104 6.84 -3.13 -8.28
CA CYS A 104 5.91 -3.04 -9.37
C CYS A 104 6.35 -4.00 -10.48
N HIS A 105 5.41 -4.80 -10.96
CA HIS A 105 5.61 -5.67 -12.12
C HIS A 105 4.98 -5.06 -13.36
N LEU A 106 5.67 -5.14 -14.50
CA LEU A 106 5.22 -4.65 -15.80
C LEU A 106 5.50 -5.73 -16.87
N PRO A 107 4.55 -6.66 -17.11
CA PRO A 107 4.73 -7.82 -18.00
C PRO A 107 5.13 -7.45 -19.43
N GLU A 108 4.43 -6.50 -20.04
CA GLU A 108 4.66 -6.10 -21.44
C GLU A 108 6.07 -5.55 -21.64
N ALA A 109 6.58 -4.79 -20.67
CA ALA A 109 7.93 -4.25 -20.68
C ALA A 109 9.00 -5.21 -20.13
N ARG A 110 8.58 -6.40 -19.64
CA ARG A 110 9.39 -7.34 -18.86
C ARG A 110 10.19 -6.62 -17.78
N LEU A 111 9.55 -5.70 -17.08
CA LEU A 111 10.21 -4.79 -16.16
C LEU A 111 9.74 -5.06 -14.74
N PHE A 112 10.70 -5.13 -13.82
CA PHE A 112 10.47 -5.20 -12.39
C PHE A 112 11.14 -3.99 -11.75
N ILE A 113 10.34 -3.09 -11.18
CA ILE A 113 10.80 -1.87 -10.53
C ILE A 113 10.60 -2.07 -9.02
N PHE A 114 11.64 -1.85 -8.22
CA PHE A 114 11.61 -2.22 -6.82
C PHE A 114 12.51 -1.37 -5.92
N SER A 115 12.23 -1.37 -4.63
CA SER A 115 13.03 -0.75 -3.59
C SER A 115 12.96 -1.58 -2.30
N GLU A 116 14.12 -1.99 -1.80
CA GLU A 116 14.29 -2.74 -0.53
C GLU A 116 14.56 -1.80 0.66
N THR A 117 14.68 -0.50 0.39
CA THR A 117 14.96 0.53 1.41
C THR A 117 13.84 1.58 1.44
N ALA A 118 12.68 1.26 0.88
CA ALA A 118 11.56 2.19 0.83
C ALA A 118 10.91 2.33 2.22
N VAL A 119 10.39 3.52 2.49
CA VAL A 119 9.65 3.85 3.70
C VAL A 119 8.20 4.11 3.32
N LEU A 120 7.30 3.44 4.02
CA LEU A 120 5.87 3.69 3.98
C LEU A 120 5.52 4.78 4.99
N THR A 121 4.74 5.77 4.56
CA THR A 121 4.09 6.75 5.42
C THR A 121 2.59 6.58 5.27
N ALA A 122 1.89 6.33 6.39
CA ALA A 122 0.45 6.24 6.47
C ALA A 122 -0.12 7.49 7.16
N ARG A 123 -1.19 8.06 6.61
CA ARG A 123 -1.89 9.23 7.15
C ARG A 123 -3.40 9.10 6.94
N ALA A 124 -4.18 9.67 7.84
CA ALA A 124 -5.60 9.88 7.59
C ALA A 124 -5.78 10.97 6.52
N THR A 125 -6.72 10.78 5.60
CA THR A 125 -7.19 11.86 4.72
C THR A 125 -8.25 12.70 5.43
N PRO A 126 -8.55 13.93 4.97
CA PRO A 126 -9.64 14.74 5.52
C PRO A 126 -10.99 14.01 5.54
N GLU A 127 -11.23 13.14 4.56
CA GLU A 127 -12.45 12.35 4.40
C GLU A 127 -12.50 11.13 5.33
N GLY A 128 -11.46 10.88 6.13
CA GLY A 128 -11.37 9.72 7.02
C GLY A 128 -10.89 8.43 6.35
N ASN A 129 -10.36 8.52 5.13
CA ASN A 129 -9.71 7.39 4.45
C ASN A 129 -8.24 7.28 4.85
N LEU A 130 -7.57 6.23 4.39
CA LEU A 130 -6.15 6.02 4.61
C LEU A 130 -5.36 6.39 3.35
N ARG A 131 -4.38 7.29 3.47
CA ARG A 131 -3.37 7.54 2.44
C ARG A 131 -2.06 6.87 2.82
N LEU A 132 -1.55 6.06 1.91
CA LEU A 132 -0.25 5.41 1.96
C LEU A 132 0.66 6.08 0.93
N SER A 133 1.82 6.54 1.37
CA SER A 133 2.84 7.18 0.54
C SER A 133 4.14 6.44 0.72
N VAL A 134 4.77 5.99 -0.37
CA VAL A 134 6.01 5.22 -0.32
C VAL A 134 7.10 6.00 -1.03
N ALA A 135 8.20 6.20 -0.33
CA ALA A 135 9.38 6.91 -0.81
C ALA A 135 10.64 6.06 -0.60
N GLY A 136 11.57 6.13 -1.54
CA GLY A 136 12.81 5.36 -1.49
C GLY A 136 13.55 5.37 -2.82
N ALA A 137 14.74 4.80 -2.84
CA ALA A 137 15.50 4.60 -4.06
C ALA A 137 14.95 3.38 -4.80
N PHE A 138 14.24 3.60 -5.90
CA PHE A 138 13.77 2.54 -6.78
C PHE A 138 14.83 2.21 -7.83
N LYS A 139 15.00 0.92 -8.10
CA LYS A 139 15.84 0.36 -9.16
C LYS A 139 14.95 -0.48 -10.07
N SER A 140 15.42 -0.76 -11.27
CA SER A 140 14.71 -1.62 -12.20
C SER A 140 15.61 -2.74 -12.72
N ARG A 141 14.99 -3.85 -13.13
CA ARG A 141 15.65 -4.94 -13.85
C ARG A 141 14.69 -5.59 -14.84
N LYS A 142 15.25 -6.19 -15.89
CA LYS A 142 14.48 -6.93 -16.88
C LYS A 142 14.26 -8.38 -16.45
N VAL A 143 13.01 -8.77 -16.22
CA VAL A 143 12.61 -10.13 -15.83
C VAL A 143 11.23 -10.46 -16.42
N PRO A 144 10.92 -11.75 -16.68
CA PRO A 144 9.55 -12.16 -17.00
C PRO A 144 8.62 -11.86 -15.81
N CYS A 145 7.56 -11.10 -16.05
CA CYS A 145 6.50 -10.82 -15.08
C CYS A 145 5.17 -11.34 -15.63
N GLN A 146 4.25 -11.77 -14.76
CA GLN A 146 2.96 -12.35 -15.19
C GLN A 146 1.83 -11.32 -15.22
N GLU A 147 1.76 -10.41 -14.25
CA GLU A 147 0.68 -9.42 -14.14
C GLU A 147 1.23 -8.02 -13.81
N THR A 148 0.48 -6.97 -14.20
CA THR A 148 0.78 -5.60 -13.78
C THR A 148 0.22 -5.37 -12.39
N ASP A 149 1.12 -5.16 -11.44
CA ASP A 149 0.77 -4.97 -10.04
C ASP A 149 1.69 -3.97 -9.34
N LEU A 150 1.25 -3.57 -8.16
CA LEU A 150 2.01 -2.83 -7.17
C LEU A 150 1.91 -3.61 -5.86
N ILE A 151 3.06 -3.90 -5.26
CA ILE A 151 3.19 -4.73 -4.08
C ILE A 151 4.02 -4.01 -3.01
N LEU A 152 3.52 -3.98 -1.78
CA LEU A 152 4.24 -3.53 -0.60
C LEU A 152 4.36 -4.69 0.39
N HIS A 153 5.59 -5.10 0.69
CA HIS A 153 5.89 -6.10 1.70
C HIS A 153 6.27 -5.44 3.02
N LEU A 154 5.61 -5.85 4.09
CA LEU A 154 5.82 -5.40 5.46
C LEU A 154 6.24 -6.59 6.32
N GLU A 155 7.13 -6.34 7.26
CA GLU A 155 7.32 -7.28 8.37
C GLU A 155 6.05 -7.30 9.25
N ARG A 156 5.86 -8.39 9.98
CA ARG A 156 4.79 -8.55 10.97
C ARG A 156 4.61 -7.30 11.85
N ALA A 157 5.69 -6.78 12.44
CA ALA A 157 5.61 -5.64 13.35
C ALA A 157 5.09 -4.37 12.67
N ALA A 158 5.53 -4.09 11.45
CA ALA A 158 5.06 -2.95 10.66
C ALA A 158 3.60 -3.14 10.21
N SER A 159 3.21 -4.36 9.82
CA SER A 159 1.80 -4.68 9.52
C SER A 159 0.90 -4.52 10.74
N THR A 160 1.33 -4.96 11.93
CA THR A 160 0.58 -4.78 13.18
C THR A 160 0.37 -3.30 13.50
N ARG A 161 1.41 -2.47 13.35
CA ARG A 161 1.31 -1.02 13.55
C ARG A 161 0.36 -0.37 12.54
N LEU A 162 0.46 -0.73 11.27
CA LEU A 162 -0.40 -0.20 10.22
C LEU A 162 -1.88 -0.58 10.44
N LEU A 163 -2.16 -1.85 10.79
CA LEU A 163 -3.52 -2.27 11.12
C LEU A 163 -4.04 -1.57 12.38
N SER A 164 -3.21 -1.40 13.41
CA SER A 164 -3.59 -0.66 14.64
C SER A 164 -3.88 0.81 14.37
N PHE A 165 -3.14 1.43 13.44
CA PHE A 165 -3.40 2.78 12.96
C PHE A 165 -4.75 2.87 12.24
N CYS A 166 -5.03 1.96 11.30
CA CYS A 166 -6.33 1.88 10.62
C CYS A 166 -7.48 1.61 11.59
N PHE A 167 -7.27 0.69 12.53
CA PHE A 167 -8.24 0.34 13.57
C PHE A 167 -8.58 1.54 14.44
N SER A 168 -7.58 2.30 14.90
CA SER A 168 -7.79 3.52 15.68
C SER A 168 -8.55 4.58 14.89
N LEU A 169 -8.17 4.78 13.61
CA LEU A 169 -8.85 5.72 12.71
C LEU A 169 -10.33 5.38 12.52
N LEU A 170 -10.66 4.10 12.35
CA LEU A 170 -12.05 3.63 12.24
C LEU A 170 -12.84 3.82 13.53
N ARG A 171 -12.19 3.63 14.70
CA ARG A 171 -12.83 3.73 16.01
C ARG A 171 -13.09 5.17 16.43
N GLU A 172 -12.28 6.15 16.00
CA GLU A 172 -12.55 7.59 16.22
C GLU A 172 -13.75 8.11 15.43
N LYS A 173 -14.12 7.45 14.33
CA LYS A 173 -15.21 7.88 13.43
C LYS A 173 -16.57 7.28 13.80
N ARG A 174 -16.62 6.42 14.82
CA ARG A 174 -17.82 5.74 15.31
C ARG A 174 -18.41 6.48 16.50
#